data_AF-A0A4Y8DEM2-F1
#
_entry.id   AF-A0A4Y8DEM2-F1
#
_cell.length_a   1.000
_cell.length_b   1.000
_cell.length_c   1.000
_cell.angle_alpha   90.00
_cell.angle_beta   90.00
_cell.angle_gamma   90.00
#
_symmetry.space_group_name_H-M   'P 1'
#
loop_
_entity.id
_entity.type
_entity.pdbx_description
1 polymer ?
#
loop_
_entity_poly.entity_id
_entity_poly.type
_entity_poly.pdbx_seq_one_letter_code
_entity_poly.pdbx_strand_id
1 'polypeptide(L)'
;MISPIIRKAILQSTKYARSFSSSRILSAQEVKSLGVIGAGQMGLGIALVAAQRAGVPVTLVDTNQASLDKGLAFADKLLAKDVTKQRITQEQSDTIRSLLIPTTKMDDLSSADFVIEAVPEIPSLKFSIFSSLAQICPPHAILATNTSSISITRIAASTTKDPKDTSASSRVVSTHFMNPVPIQKGVEIITGLQTRQETLDAAIEFCKRMGKIPSTSADSPGFLANRILMPYINEAIICLETGVGKRDDIDAIMKNGTNVPMGPLQLADFIGIDTCLAIMKVLYEETGDSKYRPSVLLGKMVDAGWLGKKSGKGFYDY
;
A
#
# COMPACT_ATOMS: atom_id res chain seq x y z
N MET A 1 -75.31 15.67 -24.24
CA MET A 1 -74.55 16.81 -23.66
C MET A 1 -73.77 16.28 -22.47
N ILE A 2 -72.51 15.86 -22.68
CA ILE A 2 -71.24 16.49 -22.24
C ILE A 2 -70.84 16.16 -20.78
N SER A 3 -69.78 15.32 -20.66
CA SER A 3 -68.60 15.29 -19.72
C SER A 3 -68.79 15.47 -18.19
N PRO A 4 -67.92 14.93 -17.27
CA PRO A 4 -66.52 14.51 -17.41
C PRO A 4 -66.21 13.10 -16.84
N ILE A 5 -65.06 12.47 -17.09
CA ILE A 5 -63.91 12.42 -16.16
C ILE A 5 -62.74 11.71 -16.87
N ILE A 6 -61.56 12.23 -16.55
CA ILE A 6 -60.30 12.16 -17.26
C ILE A 6 -59.44 10.98 -16.79
N ARG A 7 -58.75 10.36 -17.77
CA ARG A 7 -57.52 9.54 -17.69
C ARG A 7 -57.52 8.30 -16.79
N LYS A 8 -57.75 7.13 -17.40
CA LYS A 8 -57.23 5.85 -16.93
C LYS A 8 -55.80 5.65 -17.44
N ALA A 9 -54.89 5.41 -16.51
CA ALA A 9 -53.45 5.28 -16.73
C ALA A 9 -53.10 4.12 -17.67
N ILE A 10 -52.43 4.43 -18.77
CA ILE A 10 -51.64 3.47 -19.54
C ILE A 10 -50.25 3.47 -18.89
N LEU A 11 -50.05 2.59 -17.91
CA LEU A 11 -48.71 2.20 -17.47
C LEU A 11 -48.23 1.11 -18.44
N GLN A 12 -47.61 1.55 -19.54
CA GLN A 12 -46.74 0.70 -20.34
C GLN A 12 -45.59 0.24 -19.42
N SER A 13 -45.63 -1.02 -19.03
CA SER A 13 -44.50 -1.70 -18.42
C SER A 13 -43.45 -1.96 -19.49
N THR A 14 -42.64 -0.95 -19.79
CA THR A 14 -41.36 -1.16 -20.47
C THR A 14 -40.46 -1.93 -19.52
N LYS A 15 -40.49 -3.27 -19.62
CA LYS A 15 -39.45 -4.14 -19.07
C LYS A 15 -38.14 -3.74 -19.73
N TYR A 16 -37.37 -2.88 -19.05
CA TYR A 16 -35.95 -2.74 -19.31
C TYR A 16 -35.30 -4.09 -18.97
N ALA A 17 -35.20 -4.96 -19.97
CA ALA A 17 -34.29 -6.09 -19.91
C ALA A 17 -32.88 -5.49 -19.81
N ARG A 18 -32.35 -5.42 -18.59
CA ARG A 18 -30.92 -5.19 -18.38
C ARG A 18 -30.21 -6.39 -18.98
N SER A 19 -29.74 -6.23 -20.21
CA SER A 19 -28.68 -7.04 -20.77
C SER A 19 -27.52 -6.94 -19.78
N PHE A 20 -27.32 -7.98 -18.97
CA PHE A 20 -26.00 -8.21 -18.39
C PHE A 20 -25.11 -8.51 -19.59
N SER A 21 -24.42 -7.48 -20.07
CA SER A 21 -23.25 -7.67 -20.90
C SER A 21 -22.33 -8.58 -20.09
N SER A 22 -22.28 -9.86 -20.45
CA SER A 22 -21.18 -10.74 -20.13
C SER A 22 -19.96 -10.22 -20.91
N SER A 23 -19.49 -9.06 -20.47
CA SER A 23 -18.17 -8.57 -20.83
C SER A 23 -17.25 -9.72 -20.46
N ARG A 24 -16.59 -10.30 -21.46
CA ARG A 24 -15.51 -11.25 -21.22
C ARG A 24 -14.64 -10.61 -20.15
N ILE A 25 -14.43 -11.28 -19.03
CA ILE A 25 -13.31 -10.97 -18.15
C ILE A 25 -12.12 -11.13 -19.09
N LEU A 26 -11.63 -10.01 -19.63
CA LEU A 26 -10.37 -9.99 -20.33
C LEU A 26 -9.40 -10.56 -19.30
N SER A 27 -8.76 -11.68 -19.64
CA SER A 27 -7.78 -12.31 -18.78
C SER A 27 -6.81 -11.20 -18.35
N ALA A 28 -6.79 -10.89 -17.07
CA ALA A 28 -5.80 -9.98 -16.51
C ALA A 28 -4.42 -10.43 -16.99
N GLN A 29 -3.56 -9.48 -17.34
CA GLN A 29 -2.24 -9.82 -17.86
C GLN A 29 -1.49 -10.68 -16.83
N GLU A 30 -1.04 -11.85 -17.27
CA GLU A 30 -0.32 -12.77 -16.40
C GLU A 30 1.06 -12.21 -16.07
N VAL A 31 1.32 -11.96 -14.79
CA VAL A 31 2.64 -11.52 -14.30
C VAL A 31 3.55 -12.73 -14.11
N LYS A 32 4.62 -12.83 -14.90
CA LYS A 32 5.58 -13.94 -14.84
C LYS A 32 6.92 -13.54 -14.22
N SER A 33 7.24 -12.25 -14.21
CA SER A 33 8.43 -11.69 -13.58
C SER A 33 8.09 -10.41 -12.79
N LEU A 34 8.76 -10.22 -11.65
CA LEU A 34 8.61 -9.05 -10.80
C LEU A 34 9.93 -8.29 -10.67
N GLY A 35 9.90 -6.97 -10.83
CA GLY A 35 10.93 -6.06 -10.35
C GLY A 35 10.55 -5.49 -8.99
N VAL A 36 11.50 -5.39 -8.06
CA VAL A 36 11.31 -4.65 -6.80
C VAL A 36 12.45 -3.66 -6.63
N ILE A 37 12.12 -2.37 -6.43
CA ILE A 37 13.11 -1.32 -6.21
C ILE A 37 13.14 -0.97 -4.72
N GLY A 38 14.33 -1.10 -4.11
CA GLY A 38 14.59 -0.92 -2.70
C GLY A 38 14.72 -2.25 -1.97
N ALA A 39 15.89 -2.52 -1.39
CA ALA A 39 16.16 -3.73 -0.60
C ALA A 39 15.94 -3.53 0.90
N GLY A 40 15.27 -2.44 1.29
CA GLY A 40 14.84 -2.19 2.66
C GLY A 40 13.78 -3.18 3.14
N GLN A 41 13.29 -2.97 4.36
CA GLN A 41 12.33 -3.87 5.02
C GLN A 41 11.09 -4.18 4.17
N MET A 42 10.50 -3.16 3.53
CA MET A 42 9.31 -3.32 2.70
C MET A 42 9.62 -4.06 1.40
N GLY A 43 10.57 -3.58 0.61
CA GLY A 43 10.88 -4.17 -0.70
C GLY A 43 11.37 -5.61 -0.59
N LEU A 44 12.25 -5.93 0.36
CA LEU A 44 12.64 -7.32 0.61
C LEU A 44 11.45 -8.20 1.03
N GLY A 45 10.58 -7.68 1.89
CA GLY A 45 9.37 -8.39 2.32
C GLY A 45 8.42 -8.69 1.15
N ILE A 46 8.27 -7.74 0.23
CA ILE A 46 7.48 -7.90 -1.00
C ILE A 46 8.14 -8.94 -1.91
N ALA A 47 9.44 -8.83 -2.15
CA ALA A 47 10.21 -9.75 -2.99
C ALA A 47 10.12 -11.19 -2.48
N LEU A 48 10.32 -11.40 -1.17
CA LEU A 48 10.25 -12.73 -0.56
C LEU A 48 8.84 -13.33 -0.66
N VAL A 49 7.79 -12.53 -0.42
CA VAL A 49 6.40 -13.00 -0.53
C VAL A 49 6.06 -13.34 -1.98
N ALA A 50 6.49 -12.53 -2.95
CA ALA A 50 6.28 -12.80 -4.37
C ALA A 50 6.95 -14.11 -4.78
N ALA A 51 8.23 -14.31 -4.42
CA ALA A 51 8.95 -15.55 -4.70
C ALA A 51 8.29 -16.76 -4.01
N GLN A 52 7.88 -16.63 -2.75
CA GLN A 52 7.29 -17.73 -1.97
C GLN A 52 5.87 -18.12 -2.39
N ARG A 53 5.02 -17.14 -2.72
CA ARG A 53 3.58 -17.35 -2.92
C ARG A 53 3.19 -17.32 -4.39
N ALA A 54 3.73 -16.37 -5.15
CA ALA A 54 3.47 -16.30 -6.57
C ALA A 54 4.42 -17.19 -7.39
N GLY A 55 5.60 -17.53 -6.87
CA GLY A 55 6.55 -18.42 -7.55
C GLY A 55 7.13 -17.80 -8.82
N VAL A 56 7.32 -16.48 -8.83
CA VAL A 56 7.90 -15.75 -9.95
C VAL A 56 9.33 -15.31 -9.63
N PRO A 57 10.24 -15.24 -10.62
CA PRO A 57 11.54 -14.59 -10.45
C PRO A 57 11.36 -13.12 -10.05
N VAL A 58 12.17 -12.67 -9.10
CA VAL A 58 12.15 -11.30 -8.57
C VAL A 58 13.52 -10.66 -8.75
N THR A 59 13.61 -9.66 -9.64
CA THR A 59 14.78 -8.80 -9.75
C THR A 59 14.72 -7.74 -8.64
N LEU A 60 15.56 -7.88 -7.63
CA LEU A 60 15.65 -6.98 -6.48
C LEU A 60 16.74 -5.93 -6.73
N VAL A 61 16.32 -4.69 -6.92
CA VAL A 61 17.19 -3.56 -7.28
C VAL A 61 17.45 -2.68 -6.05
N ASP A 62 18.70 -2.37 -5.76
CA ASP A 62 19.08 -1.30 -4.84
C ASP A 62 20.37 -0.63 -5.30
N THR A 63 20.50 0.68 -5.10
CA THR A 63 21.72 1.43 -5.48
C THR A 63 22.95 1.02 -4.67
N ASN A 64 22.76 0.38 -3.52
CA ASN A 64 23.84 -0.01 -2.62
C ASN A 64 23.93 -1.53 -2.49
N GLN A 65 25.07 -2.11 -2.89
CA GLN A 65 25.34 -3.54 -2.74
C GLN A 65 25.20 -4.02 -1.30
N ALA A 66 25.63 -3.21 -0.32
CA ALA A 66 25.51 -3.56 1.09
C ALA A 66 24.05 -3.69 1.55
N SER A 67 23.12 -2.92 0.96
CA SER A 67 21.69 -3.05 1.21
C SER A 67 21.15 -4.38 0.67
N LEU A 68 21.58 -4.78 -0.53
CA LEU A 68 21.21 -6.08 -1.14
C LEU A 68 21.73 -7.24 -0.29
N ASP A 69 23.00 -7.23 0.07
CA ASP A 69 23.62 -8.30 0.87
C ASP A 69 22.93 -8.46 2.23
N LYS A 70 22.67 -7.33 2.91
CA LYS A 70 21.92 -7.31 4.17
C LYS A 70 20.50 -7.83 3.99
N GLY A 71 19.83 -7.45 2.91
CA GLY A 71 18.48 -7.90 2.60
C GLY A 71 18.44 -9.42 2.36
N LEU A 72 19.34 -9.94 1.55
CA LEU A 72 19.43 -11.37 1.26
C LEU A 72 19.76 -12.19 2.51
N ALA A 73 20.72 -11.75 3.33
CA ALA A 73 21.03 -12.41 4.59
C ALA A 73 19.81 -12.45 5.54
N PHE A 74 18.98 -11.41 5.52
CA PHE A 74 17.73 -11.40 6.28
C PHE A 74 16.69 -12.36 5.69
N ALA A 75 16.56 -12.44 4.36
CA ALA A 75 15.71 -13.43 3.71
C ALA A 75 16.13 -14.87 4.03
N ASP A 76 17.44 -15.16 3.98
CA ASP A 76 18.00 -16.47 4.34
C ASP A 76 17.64 -16.85 5.78
N LYS A 77 17.73 -15.91 6.71
CA LYS A 77 17.32 -16.10 8.11
C LYS A 77 15.81 -16.38 8.25
N LEU A 78 14.96 -15.70 7.48
CA LEU A 78 13.52 -15.92 7.50
C LEU A 78 13.17 -17.30 6.94
N LEU A 79 13.78 -17.69 5.82
CA LEU A 79 13.57 -19.01 5.20
C LEU A 79 14.04 -20.14 6.13
N ALA A 80 15.25 -20.03 6.69
CA ALA A 80 15.78 -21.01 7.66
C ALA A 80 14.87 -21.16 8.89
N LYS A 81 14.26 -20.05 9.35
CA LYS A 81 13.29 -20.08 10.44
C LYS A 81 12.01 -20.82 10.05
N ASP A 82 11.51 -20.63 8.83
CA ASP A 82 10.32 -21.35 8.36
C ASP A 82 10.61 -22.85 8.12
N VAL A 83 11.82 -23.21 7.68
CA VAL A 83 12.28 -24.62 7.61
C VAL A 83 12.34 -25.24 9.01
N THR A 84 12.97 -24.56 9.97
CA THR A 84 13.07 -25.02 11.38
C THR A 84 11.68 -25.21 11.99
N LYS A 85 10.73 -24.35 11.64
CA LYS A 85 9.32 -24.46 12.06
C LYS A 85 8.49 -25.42 11.23
N GLN A 86 9.10 -26.16 10.30
CA GLN A 86 8.45 -27.13 9.40
C GLN A 86 7.29 -26.53 8.60
N ARG A 87 7.36 -25.22 8.28
CA ARG A 87 6.38 -24.53 7.43
C ARG A 87 6.66 -24.73 5.95
N ILE A 88 7.93 -24.95 5.60
CA ILE A 88 8.44 -25.28 4.26
C ILE A 88 9.56 -26.32 4.40
N THR A 89 9.86 -27.05 3.32
CA THR A 89 11.02 -27.95 3.26
C THR A 89 12.30 -27.19 2.88
N GLN A 90 13.46 -27.83 3.02
CA GLN A 90 14.73 -27.24 2.59
C GLN A 90 14.75 -27.00 1.07
N GLU A 91 14.23 -27.94 0.28
CA GLU A 91 14.15 -27.83 -1.17
C GLU A 91 13.26 -26.65 -1.60
N GLN A 92 12.14 -26.43 -0.90
CA GLN A 92 11.28 -25.27 -1.11
C GLN A 92 12.00 -23.97 -0.76
N SER A 93 12.73 -23.93 0.35
CA SER A 93 13.55 -22.78 0.75
C SER A 93 14.57 -22.43 -0.33
N ASP A 94 15.31 -23.42 -0.83
CA ASP A 94 16.34 -23.22 -1.86
C ASP A 94 15.73 -22.75 -3.17
N THR A 95 14.56 -23.30 -3.55
CA THR A 95 13.79 -22.85 -4.72
C THR A 95 13.39 -21.39 -4.58
N ILE A 96 12.78 -20.99 -3.46
CA ILE A 96 12.36 -19.59 -3.20
C ILE A 96 13.56 -18.65 -3.26
N ARG A 97 14.68 -19.05 -2.65
CA ARG A 97 15.89 -18.24 -2.61
C ARG A 97 16.52 -18.04 -3.98
N SER A 98 16.46 -19.05 -4.85
CA SER A 98 16.97 -18.96 -6.24
C SER A 98 16.15 -18.04 -7.14
N LEU A 99 14.90 -17.74 -6.78
CA LEU A 99 14.07 -16.77 -7.48
C LEU A 99 14.46 -15.31 -7.18
N LEU A 100 15.23 -15.04 -6.11
CA LEU A 100 15.65 -13.69 -5.75
C LEU A 100 16.96 -13.32 -6.46
N ILE A 101 16.88 -12.40 -7.42
CA ILE A 101 17.99 -11.98 -8.28
C ILE A 101 18.39 -10.55 -7.91
N PRO A 102 19.43 -10.36 -7.07
CA PRO A 102 19.88 -9.02 -6.68
C PRO A 102 20.63 -8.33 -7.83
N THR A 103 20.43 -7.03 -7.98
CA THR A 103 21.22 -6.21 -8.90
C THR A 103 21.29 -4.76 -8.42
N THR A 104 22.34 -4.05 -8.83
CA THR A 104 22.47 -2.60 -8.62
C THR A 104 22.01 -1.79 -9.83
N LYS A 105 21.59 -2.45 -10.91
CA LYS A 105 21.22 -1.81 -12.17
C LYS A 105 19.71 -1.84 -12.38
N MET A 106 19.13 -0.67 -12.53
CA MET A 106 17.70 -0.55 -12.83
C MET A 106 17.36 -1.03 -14.25
N ASP A 107 18.32 -1.01 -15.18
CA ASP A 107 18.14 -1.48 -16.57
C ASP A 107 17.80 -2.98 -16.64
N ASP A 108 18.15 -3.77 -15.63
CA ASP A 108 17.79 -5.19 -15.53
C ASP A 108 16.27 -5.41 -15.34
N LEU A 109 15.49 -4.34 -15.22
CA LEU A 109 14.03 -4.36 -15.22
C LEU A 109 13.40 -4.29 -16.62
N SER A 110 14.20 -4.28 -17.69
CA SER A 110 13.73 -4.18 -19.08
C SER A 110 12.90 -5.38 -19.58
N SER A 111 12.83 -6.46 -18.79
CA SER A 111 12.01 -7.65 -19.07
C SER A 111 10.99 -7.96 -17.97
N ALA A 112 10.76 -7.03 -17.02
CA ALA A 112 9.80 -7.22 -15.95
C ALA A 112 8.35 -7.06 -16.47
N ASP A 113 7.43 -7.91 -16.02
CA ASP A 113 5.99 -7.75 -16.29
C ASP A 113 5.31 -6.83 -15.28
N PHE A 114 5.86 -6.74 -14.07
CA PHE A 114 5.36 -5.91 -12.99
C PHE A 114 6.55 -5.37 -12.21
N VAL A 115 6.52 -4.11 -11.79
CA VAL A 115 7.54 -3.49 -10.93
C VAL A 115 6.88 -2.90 -9.70
N ILE A 116 7.45 -3.10 -8.51
CA ILE A 116 7.01 -2.46 -7.26
C ILE A 116 8.16 -1.63 -6.70
N GLU A 117 7.97 -0.32 -6.67
CA GLU A 117 8.88 0.63 -6.04
C GLU A 117 8.59 0.73 -4.52
N ALA A 118 9.60 0.51 -3.69
CA ALA A 118 9.54 0.53 -2.23
C ALA A 118 10.78 1.22 -1.60
N VAL A 119 11.20 2.35 -2.17
CA VAL A 119 12.27 3.22 -1.69
C VAL A 119 11.74 4.26 -0.68
N PRO A 120 12.61 5.06 -0.02
CA PRO A 120 12.19 6.10 0.92
C PRO A 120 11.12 7.04 0.37
N GLU A 121 10.28 7.57 1.28
CA GLU A 121 9.09 8.38 0.97
C GLU A 121 9.47 9.83 0.57
N ILE A 122 10.29 9.98 -0.47
CA ILE A 122 10.77 11.26 -1.02
C ILE A 122 10.11 11.46 -2.40
N PRO A 123 9.21 12.45 -2.57
CA PRO A 123 8.47 12.61 -3.83
C PRO A 123 9.35 12.76 -5.07
N SER A 124 10.39 13.60 -5.00
CA SER A 124 11.30 13.83 -6.13
C SER A 124 12.03 12.55 -6.57
N LEU A 125 12.46 11.73 -5.60
CA LEU A 125 13.08 10.44 -5.87
C LEU A 125 12.11 9.50 -6.58
N LYS A 126 10.89 9.32 -6.06
CA LYS A 126 9.89 8.45 -6.69
C LYS A 126 9.52 8.94 -8.10
N PHE A 127 9.34 10.24 -8.30
CA PHE A 127 9.06 10.79 -9.63
C PHE A 127 10.20 10.50 -10.62
N SER A 128 11.46 10.63 -10.18
CA SER A 128 12.61 10.29 -11.02
C SER A 128 12.64 8.80 -11.40
N ILE A 129 12.37 7.92 -10.43
CA ILE A 129 12.31 6.47 -10.65
C ILE A 129 11.22 6.13 -11.67
N PHE A 130 10.01 6.67 -11.51
CA PHE A 130 8.89 6.39 -12.42
C PHE A 130 9.13 6.95 -13.83
N SER A 131 9.80 8.10 -13.94
CA SER A 131 10.25 8.63 -15.22
C SER A 131 11.22 7.68 -15.93
N SER A 132 12.20 7.12 -15.21
CA SER A 132 13.14 6.14 -15.75
C SER A 132 12.47 4.79 -16.08
N LEU A 133 11.60 4.29 -15.21
CA LEU A 133 10.86 3.04 -15.43
C LEU A 133 9.99 3.10 -16.68
N ALA A 134 9.41 4.25 -16.98
CA ALA A 134 8.63 4.45 -18.20
C ALA A 134 9.45 4.20 -19.49
N GLN A 135 10.77 4.44 -19.44
CA GLN A 135 11.70 4.24 -20.55
C GLN A 135 12.32 2.83 -20.56
N ILE A 136 12.65 2.28 -19.38
CA ILE A 136 13.35 1.00 -19.24
C ILE A 136 12.40 -0.17 -19.45
N CYS A 137 11.24 -0.14 -18.78
CA CYS A 137 10.33 -1.28 -18.74
C CYS A 137 9.50 -1.37 -20.01
N PRO A 138 9.20 -2.58 -20.48
CA PRO A 138 8.48 -2.78 -21.72
C PRO A 138 7.07 -2.17 -21.62
N PRO A 139 6.42 -1.77 -22.73
CA PRO A 139 5.14 -1.05 -22.70
C PRO A 139 4.01 -1.77 -21.96
N HIS A 140 4.11 -3.11 -21.87
CA HIS A 140 3.14 -3.94 -21.17
C HIS A 140 3.33 -3.99 -19.66
N ALA A 141 4.51 -3.62 -19.14
CA ALA A 141 4.80 -3.78 -17.71
C ALA A 141 3.94 -2.84 -16.85
N ILE A 142 3.47 -3.34 -15.70
CA ILE A 142 2.78 -2.49 -14.72
C ILE A 142 3.82 -1.86 -13.78
N LEU A 143 3.66 -0.57 -13.53
CA LEU A 143 4.56 0.21 -12.68
C LEU A 143 3.83 0.55 -11.37
N ALA A 144 4.14 -0.16 -10.30
CA ALA A 144 3.52 0.03 -9.00
C ALA A 144 4.44 0.71 -7.98
N THR A 145 3.86 1.44 -7.05
CA THR A 145 4.55 1.99 -5.88
C THR A 145 3.92 1.45 -4.59
N ASN A 146 4.72 1.26 -3.54
CA ASN A 146 4.28 0.90 -2.20
C ASN A 146 4.03 2.15 -1.31
N THR A 147 4.04 3.36 -1.87
CA THR A 147 3.85 4.62 -1.10
C THR A 147 2.62 4.58 -0.18
N SER A 148 2.73 5.24 0.97
CA SER A 148 1.66 5.32 1.98
C SER A 148 0.94 6.67 1.97
N SER A 149 1.45 7.65 1.21
CA SER A 149 0.98 9.04 1.30
C SER A 149 1.08 9.86 0.01
N ILE A 150 1.97 9.50 -0.93
CA ILE A 150 2.20 10.30 -2.13
C ILE A 150 1.10 10.00 -3.15
N SER A 151 0.52 11.05 -3.73
CA SER A 151 -0.53 10.91 -4.74
C SER A 151 -0.06 10.07 -5.93
N ILE A 152 -0.86 9.05 -6.25
CA ILE A 152 -0.61 8.14 -7.36
C ILE A 152 -0.78 8.86 -8.69
N THR A 153 -1.71 9.81 -8.77
CA THR A 153 -1.89 10.69 -9.92
C THR A 153 -0.63 11.50 -10.22
N ARG A 154 0.04 12.03 -9.18
CA ARG A 154 1.30 12.78 -9.31
C ARG A 154 2.46 11.88 -9.73
N ILE A 155 2.55 10.67 -9.16
CA ILE A 155 3.55 9.67 -9.58
C ILE A 155 3.34 9.28 -11.05
N ALA A 156 2.11 8.95 -11.43
CA ALA A 156 1.76 8.59 -12.80
C ALA A 156 2.04 9.74 -13.80
N ALA A 157 1.82 10.99 -13.42
CA ALA A 157 2.12 12.13 -14.28
C ALA A 157 3.64 12.28 -14.58
N SER A 158 4.51 11.77 -13.70
CA SER A 158 5.97 11.87 -13.88
C SER A 158 6.54 10.93 -14.96
N THR A 159 5.74 9.98 -15.46
CA THR A 159 6.19 9.02 -16.48
C THR A 159 6.29 9.62 -17.88
N THR A 160 5.74 10.82 -18.09
CA THR A 160 5.71 11.51 -19.39
C THR A 160 5.91 13.01 -19.21
N LYS A 161 6.40 13.66 -20.28
CA LYS A 161 6.41 15.12 -20.38
C LYS A 161 5.18 15.67 -21.09
N ASP A 162 4.49 14.85 -21.88
CA ASP A 162 3.24 15.21 -22.56
C ASP A 162 2.05 14.69 -21.75
N PRO A 163 1.23 15.57 -21.14
CA PRO A 163 0.06 15.15 -20.35
C PRO A 163 -1.02 14.42 -21.16
N LYS A 164 -0.97 14.45 -22.50
CA LYS A 164 -1.90 13.71 -23.37
C LYS A 164 -1.42 12.30 -23.69
N ASP A 165 -0.14 11.99 -23.49
CA ASP A 165 0.39 10.65 -23.67
C ASP A 165 0.17 9.82 -22.40
N THR A 166 -0.84 8.95 -22.45
CA THR A 166 -1.20 8.07 -21.34
C THR A 166 -0.59 6.67 -21.44
N SER A 167 0.28 6.42 -22.42
CA SER A 167 0.86 5.09 -22.67
C SER A 167 1.57 4.54 -21.42
N ALA A 168 2.38 5.38 -20.75
CA ALA A 168 3.08 5.03 -19.52
C ALA A 168 2.30 5.39 -18.25
N SER A 169 1.57 6.50 -18.21
CA SER A 169 0.87 6.89 -16.97
C SER A 169 -0.32 5.98 -16.66
N SER A 170 -0.94 5.37 -17.68
CA SER A 170 -2.09 4.49 -17.49
C SER A 170 -1.75 3.12 -16.88
N ARG A 171 -0.49 2.70 -16.97
CA ARG A 171 0.03 1.46 -16.36
C ARG A 171 0.62 1.68 -14.96
N VAL A 172 0.42 2.85 -14.37
CA VAL A 172 0.85 3.17 -13.00
C VAL A 172 -0.27 2.89 -11.98
N VAL A 173 0.07 2.28 -10.86
CA VAL A 173 -0.86 1.96 -9.75
C VAL A 173 -0.12 1.97 -8.41
N SER A 174 -0.83 1.93 -7.28
CA SER A 174 -0.23 1.64 -5.99
C SER A 174 -0.53 0.22 -5.53
N THR A 175 0.43 -0.41 -4.88
CA THR A 175 0.29 -1.66 -4.13
C THR A 175 0.81 -1.44 -2.71
N HIS A 176 0.02 -0.76 -1.88
CA HIS A 176 0.40 -0.40 -0.52
C HIS A 176 0.30 -1.61 0.42
N PHE A 177 1.44 -2.27 0.67
CA PHE A 177 1.56 -3.41 1.58
C PHE A 177 1.66 -2.95 3.03
N MET A 178 1.07 -3.76 3.92
CA MET A 178 1.11 -3.50 5.35
C MET A 178 2.33 -4.17 6.00
N ASN A 179 2.99 -3.45 6.92
CA ASN A 179 4.14 -3.97 7.65
C ASN A 179 3.69 -4.84 8.84
N PRO A 180 4.34 -5.99 9.13
CA PRO A 180 5.31 -6.72 8.31
C PRO A 180 4.70 -7.46 7.13
N VAL A 181 5.28 -7.27 5.93
CA VAL A 181 4.72 -7.78 4.67
C VAL A 181 4.48 -9.29 4.67
N PRO A 182 5.36 -10.18 5.17
CA PRO A 182 5.08 -11.62 5.17
C PRO A 182 3.90 -12.06 6.06
N ILE A 183 3.55 -11.25 7.05
CA ILE A 183 2.53 -11.59 8.07
C ILE A 183 1.19 -10.96 7.72
N GLN A 184 1.19 -9.69 7.32
CA GLN A 184 -0.03 -8.95 7.05
C GLN A 184 -0.68 -9.44 5.76
N LYS A 185 -1.98 -9.73 5.84
CA LYS A 185 -2.77 -10.20 4.69
C LYS A 185 -3.27 -9.05 3.81
N GLY A 186 -3.54 -7.90 4.41
CA GLY A 186 -4.06 -6.74 3.68
C GLY A 186 -3.03 -6.13 2.75
N VAL A 187 -3.51 -5.73 1.57
CA VAL A 187 -2.82 -4.82 0.65
C VAL A 187 -3.86 -3.87 0.10
N GLU A 188 -3.51 -2.60 -0.01
CA GLU A 188 -4.38 -1.60 -0.61
C GLU A 188 -3.92 -1.29 -2.04
N ILE A 189 -4.84 -1.34 -2.99
CA ILE A 189 -4.59 -1.07 -4.41
C ILE A 189 -5.23 0.26 -4.76
N ILE A 190 -4.40 1.26 -5.06
CA ILE A 190 -4.85 2.64 -5.28
C ILE A 190 -4.65 3.03 -6.74
N THR A 191 -5.73 3.51 -7.36
CA THR A 191 -5.71 4.02 -8.73
C THR A 191 -5.52 5.53 -8.76
N GLY A 192 -4.55 6.01 -9.54
CA GLY A 192 -4.46 7.41 -9.94
C GLY A 192 -5.49 7.73 -11.01
N LEU A 193 -5.64 9.02 -11.35
CA LEU A 193 -6.59 9.48 -12.37
C LEU A 193 -6.36 8.80 -13.74
N GLN A 194 -5.10 8.49 -14.06
CA GLN A 194 -4.68 7.93 -15.33
C GLN A 194 -4.82 6.41 -15.40
N THR A 195 -4.87 5.72 -14.25
CA THR A 195 -4.78 4.25 -14.17
C THR A 195 -5.93 3.60 -14.94
N ARG A 196 -5.60 2.73 -15.91
CA ARG A 196 -6.61 1.98 -16.66
C ARG A 196 -7.12 0.77 -15.87
N GLN A 197 -8.33 0.32 -16.21
CA GLN A 197 -8.98 -0.80 -15.52
C GLN A 197 -8.17 -2.10 -15.60
N GLU A 198 -7.52 -2.38 -16.73
CA GLU A 198 -6.71 -3.59 -16.93
C GLU A 198 -5.50 -3.62 -15.98
N THR A 199 -4.93 -2.45 -15.66
CA THR A 199 -3.82 -2.33 -14.71
C THR A 199 -4.29 -2.61 -13.29
N LEU A 200 -5.46 -2.10 -12.91
CA LEU A 200 -6.07 -2.40 -11.61
C LEU A 200 -6.35 -3.90 -11.48
N ASP A 201 -6.98 -4.52 -12.49
CA ASP A 201 -7.35 -5.93 -12.47
C ASP A 201 -6.13 -6.84 -12.35
N ALA A 202 -5.07 -6.55 -13.11
CA ALA A 202 -3.81 -7.28 -13.03
C ALA A 202 -3.08 -7.10 -11.69
N ALA A 203 -3.10 -5.89 -11.11
CA ALA A 203 -2.53 -5.66 -9.78
C ALA A 203 -3.30 -6.42 -8.68
N ILE A 204 -4.63 -6.44 -8.76
CA ILE A 204 -5.48 -7.23 -7.85
C ILE A 204 -5.15 -8.71 -7.95
N GLU A 205 -5.10 -9.25 -9.17
CA GLU A 205 -4.87 -10.68 -9.39
C GLU A 205 -3.46 -11.09 -8.96
N PHE A 206 -2.44 -10.29 -9.28
CA PHE A 206 -1.09 -10.54 -8.83
C PHE A 206 -0.97 -10.51 -7.30
N CYS A 207 -1.59 -9.54 -6.64
CA CYS A 207 -1.61 -9.47 -5.17
C CYS A 207 -2.33 -10.68 -4.53
N LYS A 208 -3.43 -11.17 -5.13
CA LYS A 208 -4.09 -12.42 -4.69
C LYS A 208 -3.19 -13.62 -4.85
N ARG A 209 -2.47 -13.74 -5.97
CA ARG A 209 -1.48 -14.80 -6.21
C ARG A 209 -0.35 -14.76 -5.18
N MET A 210 -0.01 -13.58 -4.66
CA MET A 210 0.91 -13.43 -3.53
C MET A 210 0.30 -13.78 -2.15
N GLY A 211 -0.94 -14.28 -2.10
CA GLY A 211 -1.66 -14.62 -0.87
C GLY A 211 -2.17 -13.41 -0.09
N LYS A 212 -2.30 -12.25 -0.73
CA LYS A 212 -2.86 -11.04 -0.12
C LYS A 212 -4.35 -10.91 -0.35
N ILE A 213 -4.97 -10.08 0.47
CA ILE A 213 -6.38 -9.69 0.38
C ILE A 213 -6.41 -8.22 -0.07
N PRO A 214 -6.62 -7.96 -1.37
CA PRO A 214 -6.63 -6.60 -1.89
C PRO A 214 -7.90 -5.86 -1.48
N SER A 215 -7.74 -4.59 -1.11
CA SER A 215 -8.82 -3.59 -1.01
C SER A 215 -8.52 -2.48 -2.00
N THR A 216 -9.52 -1.99 -2.73
CA THR A 216 -9.33 -0.94 -3.74
C THR A 216 -9.75 0.43 -3.23
N SER A 217 -9.02 1.47 -3.61
CA SER A 217 -9.37 2.84 -3.30
C SER A 217 -8.96 3.82 -4.40
N ALA A 218 -9.61 4.98 -4.41
CA ALA A 218 -9.20 6.09 -5.26
C ALA A 218 -8.03 6.84 -4.62
N ASP A 219 -7.22 7.50 -5.45
CA ASP A 219 -6.14 8.37 -5.01
C ASP A 219 -6.69 9.56 -4.20
N SER A 220 -6.60 9.43 -2.87
CA SER A 220 -7.09 10.39 -1.89
C SER A 220 -6.11 10.44 -0.71
N PRO A 221 -5.94 11.58 -0.03
CA PRO A 221 -5.03 11.68 1.12
C PRO A 221 -5.32 10.60 2.17
N GLY A 222 -4.29 9.81 2.48
CA GLY A 222 -4.33 8.68 3.41
C GLY A 222 -5.03 7.42 2.91
N PHE A 223 -5.45 7.40 1.64
CA PHE A 223 -6.15 6.28 1.00
C PHE A 223 -7.34 5.79 1.85
N LEU A 224 -7.51 4.49 2.09
CA LEU A 224 -8.49 3.96 3.03
C LEU A 224 -7.89 3.78 4.43
N ALA A 225 -6.80 3.02 4.53
CA ALA A 225 -6.32 2.57 5.83
C ALA A 225 -5.90 3.73 6.73
N ASN A 226 -5.02 4.61 6.24
CA ASN A 226 -4.51 5.73 7.02
C ASN A 226 -5.54 6.84 7.23
N ARG A 227 -6.45 7.04 6.26
CA ARG A 227 -7.56 8.01 6.36
C ARG A 227 -8.54 7.67 7.48
N ILE A 228 -8.67 6.40 7.85
CA ILE A 228 -9.50 5.94 8.96
C ILE A 228 -8.68 5.78 10.24
N LEU A 229 -7.53 5.11 10.16
CA LEU A 229 -6.73 4.74 11.32
C LEU A 229 -6.08 5.95 12.01
N MET A 230 -5.52 6.89 11.25
CA MET A 230 -4.78 8.01 11.84
C MET A 230 -5.69 8.96 12.62
N PRO A 231 -6.88 9.35 12.11
CA PRO A 231 -7.83 10.13 12.92
C PRO A 231 -8.30 9.39 14.18
N TYR A 232 -8.50 8.07 14.10
CA TYR A 232 -8.85 7.24 15.26
C TYR A 232 -7.76 7.29 16.34
N ILE A 233 -6.49 7.12 15.95
CA ILE A 233 -5.36 7.24 16.87
C ILE A 233 -5.27 8.68 17.42
N ASN A 234 -5.38 9.68 16.56
CA ASN A 234 -5.31 11.08 16.94
C ASN A 234 -6.40 11.46 17.94
N GLU A 235 -7.62 10.94 17.79
CA GLU A 235 -8.72 11.16 18.74
C GLU A 235 -8.41 10.54 20.11
N ALA A 236 -7.81 9.34 20.16
CA ALA A 236 -7.37 8.75 21.42
C ALA A 236 -6.32 9.61 22.12
N ILE A 237 -5.42 10.24 21.35
CA ILE A 237 -4.42 11.17 21.88
C ILE A 237 -5.09 12.47 22.38
N ILE A 238 -6.13 12.97 21.71
CA ILE A 238 -6.92 14.12 22.17
C ILE A 238 -7.64 13.79 23.48
N CYS A 239 -8.23 12.59 23.62
CA CYS A 239 -8.84 12.14 24.86
C CYS A 239 -7.84 12.12 26.03
N LEU A 240 -6.60 11.69 25.77
CA LEU A 240 -5.52 11.73 26.75
C LEU A 240 -5.11 13.18 27.08
N GLU A 241 -4.93 14.02 26.05
CA GLU A 241 -4.51 15.41 26.16
C GLU A 241 -5.52 16.26 26.96
N THR A 242 -6.82 16.02 26.76
CA THR A 242 -7.92 16.75 27.41
C THR A 242 -8.38 16.13 28.73
N GLY A 243 -7.77 15.02 29.15
CA GLY A 243 -8.05 14.39 30.44
C GLY A 243 -9.35 13.60 30.52
N VAL A 244 -9.92 13.17 29.39
CA VAL A 244 -11.12 12.31 29.33
C VAL A 244 -10.85 10.94 29.98
N GLY A 245 -9.64 10.42 29.84
CA GLY A 245 -9.22 9.15 30.43
C GLY A 245 -7.71 9.06 30.59
N LYS A 246 -7.26 8.14 31.45
CA LYS A 246 -5.83 7.83 31.57
C LYS A 246 -5.37 6.96 30.41
N ARG A 247 -4.07 7.00 30.10
CA ARG A 247 -3.43 6.20 29.04
C ARG A 247 -3.89 4.74 29.05
N ASP A 248 -3.76 4.07 30.19
CA ASP A 248 -4.06 2.64 30.30
C ASP A 248 -5.56 2.33 30.19
N ASP A 249 -6.42 3.24 30.67
CA ASP A 249 -7.87 3.09 30.56
C ASP A 249 -8.33 3.26 29.10
N ILE A 250 -7.76 4.23 28.36
CA ILE A 250 -8.04 4.45 26.93
C ILE A 250 -7.68 3.21 26.11
N ASP A 251 -6.48 2.67 26.31
CA ASP A 251 -6.05 1.48 25.58
C ASP A 251 -6.85 0.23 26.00
N ALA A 252 -7.15 0.09 27.29
CA ALA A 252 -7.93 -1.04 27.80
C ALA A 252 -9.37 -1.04 27.29
N ILE A 253 -10.06 0.11 27.26
CA ILE A 253 -11.45 0.15 26.78
C ILE A 253 -11.53 -0.10 25.28
N MET A 254 -10.57 0.39 24.49
CA MET A 254 -10.55 0.06 23.06
C MET A 254 -10.26 -1.42 22.85
N LYS A 255 -9.23 -1.97 23.50
CA LYS A 255 -8.88 -3.38 23.37
C LYS A 255 -10.01 -4.32 23.79
N ASN A 256 -10.57 -4.11 24.98
CA ASN A 256 -11.53 -5.04 25.58
C ASN A 256 -12.99 -4.73 25.19
N GLY A 257 -13.31 -3.46 24.93
CA GLY A 257 -14.66 -3.01 24.61
C GLY A 257 -14.98 -3.07 23.11
N THR A 258 -14.00 -2.83 22.23
CA THR A 258 -14.21 -2.90 20.76
C THR A 258 -13.46 -4.05 20.10
N ASN A 259 -12.77 -4.87 20.89
CA ASN A 259 -12.07 -6.08 20.46
C ASN A 259 -10.96 -5.83 19.42
N VAL A 260 -10.35 -4.64 19.43
CA VAL A 260 -9.12 -4.39 18.67
C VAL A 260 -7.93 -5.08 19.33
N PRO A 261 -6.96 -5.63 18.58
CA PRO A 261 -5.87 -6.43 19.16
C PRO A 261 -4.89 -5.61 20.02
N MET A 262 -4.84 -4.29 19.79
CA MET A 262 -3.93 -3.36 20.43
C MET A 262 -4.65 -2.02 20.62
N GLY A 263 -4.46 -1.40 21.78
CA GLY A 263 -5.00 -0.07 22.06
C GLY A 263 -4.37 1.00 21.17
N PRO A 264 -5.07 2.11 20.89
CA PRO A 264 -4.62 3.13 19.94
C PRO A 264 -3.32 3.82 20.34
N LEU A 265 -3.06 4.04 21.64
CA LEU A 265 -1.85 4.71 22.11
C LEU A 265 -0.63 3.80 21.98
N GLN A 266 -0.77 2.53 22.41
CA GLN A 266 0.26 1.52 22.19
C GLN A 266 0.50 1.29 20.69
N LEU A 267 -0.56 1.31 19.87
CA LEU A 267 -0.42 1.18 18.42
C LEU A 267 0.37 2.34 17.82
N ALA A 268 0.12 3.57 18.26
CA ALA A 268 0.90 4.75 17.85
C ALA A 268 2.40 4.57 18.17
N ASP A 269 2.73 4.03 19.35
CA ASP A 269 4.12 3.77 19.73
C ASP A 269 4.81 2.70 18.84
N PHE A 270 4.04 1.72 18.35
CA PHE A 270 4.57 0.71 17.43
C PHE A 270 4.70 1.20 15.99
N ILE A 271 3.81 2.10 15.55
CA ILE A 271 3.89 2.76 14.23
C ILE A 271 5.03 3.78 14.21
N GLY A 272 5.23 4.49 15.33
CA GLY A 272 6.10 5.64 15.44
C GLY A 272 5.27 6.93 15.46
N ILE A 273 5.42 7.69 16.55
CA ILE A 273 4.62 8.90 16.79
C ILE A 273 4.90 9.99 15.75
N ASP A 274 6.15 10.10 15.28
CA ASP A 274 6.53 10.97 14.15
C ASP A 274 5.85 10.57 12.85
N THR A 275 5.74 9.27 12.57
CA THR A 275 4.98 8.76 11.41
C THR A 275 3.50 9.13 11.52
N CYS A 276 2.89 8.93 12.68
CA CYS A 276 1.50 9.33 12.93
C CYS A 276 1.30 10.84 12.72
N LEU A 277 2.19 11.68 13.26
CA LEU A 277 2.13 13.13 13.07
C LEU A 277 2.28 13.52 11.60
N ALA A 278 3.25 12.93 10.89
CA ALA A 278 3.49 13.21 9.47
C ALA A 278 2.25 12.90 8.63
N ILE A 279 1.60 11.75 8.85
CA ILE A 279 0.39 11.39 8.10
C ILE A 279 -0.78 12.31 8.47
N MET A 280 -0.96 12.68 9.74
CA MET A 280 -2.00 13.64 10.13
C MET A 280 -1.80 15.01 9.47
N LYS A 281 -0.54 15.49 9.36
CA LYS A 281 -0.22 16.72 8.63
C LYS A 281 -0.58 16.61 7.14
N VAL A 282 -0.21 15.52 6.49
CA VAL A 282 -0.58 15.28 5.08
C VAL A 282 -2.10 15.27 4.91
N LEU A 283 -2.84 14.58 5.79
CA LEU A 283 -4.30 14.58 5.76
C LEU A 283 -4.86 15.99 5.91
N TYR A 284 -4.36 16.78 6.87
CA TYR A 284 -4.81 18.15 7.10
C TYR A 284 -4.52 19.08 5.92
N GLU A 285 -3.28 19.06 5.41
CA GLU A 285 -2.81 19.95 4.35
C GLU A 285 -3.48 19.66 3.00
N GLU A 286 -3.55 18.39 2.61
CA GLU A 286 -4.09 17.98 1.30
C GLU A 286 -5.63 18.01 1.25
N THR A 287 -6.31 17.88 2.41
CA THR A 287 -7.78 18.03 2.46
C THR A 287 -8.23 19.45 2.76
N GLY A 288 -7.38 20.26 3.40
CA GLY A 288 -7.73 21.58 3.92
C GLY A 288 -8.78 21.55 5.05
N ASP A 289 -9.04 20.39 5.65
CA ASP A 289 -10.12 20.20 6.61
C ASP A 289 -9.61 20.06 8.05
N SER A 290 -10.01 21.00 8.92
CA SER A 290 -9.69 21.04 10.35
C SER A 290 -10.10 19.80 11.14
N LYS A 291 -10.97 18.94 10.58
CA LYS A 291 -11.24 17.60 11.10
C LYS A 291 -9.95 16.78 11.27
N TYR A 292 -8.98 16.95 10.38
CA TYR A 292 -7.72 16.22 10.37
C TYR A 292 -6.59 16.94 11.11
N ARG A 293 -6.90 17.96 11.93
CA ARG A 293 -5.85 18.65 12.71
C ARG A 293 -5.14 17.65 13.65
N PRO A 294 -3.79 17.60 13.67
CA PRO A 294 -3.08 16.78 14.64
C PRO A 294 -3.31 17.31 16.06
N SER A 295 -3.33 16.41 17.05
CA SER A 295 -3.29 16.75 18.47
C SER A 295 -2.03 17.58 18.78
N VAL A 296 -2.14 18.51 19.75
CA VAL A 296 -0.97 19.29 20.19
C VAL A 296 -0.02 18.40 20.98
N LEU A 297 -0.54 17.46 21.79
CA LEU A 297 0.28 16.47 22.48
C LEU A 297 1.09 15.62 21.50
N LEU A 298 0.48 15.17 20.39
CA LEU A 298 1.17 14.41 19.35
C LEU A 298 2.38 15.20 18.80
N GLY A 299 2.21 16.50 18.52
CA GLY A 299 3.32 17.39 18.12
C GLY A 299 4.42 17.47 19.17
N LYS A 300 4.05 17.75 20.43
CA LYS A 300 5.01 17.88 21.55
C LYS A 300 5.83 16.62 21.80
N MET A 301 5.23 15.44 21.64
CA MET A 301 5.94 14.17 21.83
C MET A 301 7.02 13.95 20.77
N VAL A 302 6.73 14.33 19.51
CA VAL A 302 7.72 14.31 18.44
C VAL A 302 8.84 15.29 18.70
N ASP A 303 8.52 16.52 19.11
CA ASP A 303 9.51 17.55 19.44
C ASP A 303 10.43 17.12 20.60
N ALA A 304 9.90 16.34 21.55
CA ALA A 304 10.65 15.76 22.67
C ALA A 304 11.49 14.52 22.29
N GLY A 305 11.39 14.03 21.05
CA GLY A 305 12.05 12.80 20.61
C GLY A 305 11.45 11.51 21.18
N TRP A 306 10.22 11.56 21.70
CA TRP A 306 9.49 10.40 22.22
C TRP A 306 8.71 9.76 21.07
N LEU A 307 9.39 8.95 20.29
CA LEU A 307 8.90 8.38 19.03
C LEU A 307 8.30 6.98 19.17
N GLY A 308 8.05 6.53 20.41
CA GLY A 308 7.51 5.22 20.71
C GLY A 308 8.59 4.15 20.86
N LYS A 309 8.28 2.93 20.41
CA LYS A 309 9.13 1.76 20.61
C LYS A 309 10.54 1.92 20.02
N LYS A 310 10.67 2.66 18.91
CA LYS A 310 11.96 2.87 18.24
C LYS A 310 12.93 3.78 18.99
N SER A 311 12.43 4.62 19.90
CA SER A 311 13.24 5.50 20.76
C SER A 311 13.26 5.04 22.21
N GLY A 312 12.67 3.89 22.54
CA GLY A 312 12.52 3.40 23.92
C GLY A 312 11.48 4.15 24.77
N LYS A 313 10.80 5.15 24.19
CA LYS A 313 9.86 6.01 24.93
C LYS A 313 8.84 6.65 24.00
N GLY A 314 7.57 6.57 24.38
CA GLY A 314 6.41 7.21 23.73
C GLY A 314 5.30 7.44 24.74
N PHE A 315 4.10 6.93 24.47
CA PHE A 315 3.04 6.84 25.49
C PHE A 315 3.42 5.84 26.58
N TYR A 316 4.16 4.79 26.21
CA TYR A 316 4.75 3.79 27.08
C TYR A 316 6.28 3.91 27.12
N ASP A 317 6.89 3.37 28.18
CA ASP A 317 8.33 3.16 28.28
C ASP A 317 8.67 1.72 27.81
N TYR A 318 9.74 1.56 27.02
CA TYR A 318 10.11 0.29 26.35
C TYR A 318 11.56 -0.12 26.60
#